data_AF-A0A151RPH9-F1
#
_entry.id   AF-A0A151RPH9-F1
#
_cell.length_a   1.000
_cell.length_b   1.000
_cell.length_c   1.000
_cell.angle_alpha   90.00
_cell.angle_beta   90.00
_cell.angle_gamma   90.00
#
_symmetry.space_group_name_H-M   'P 1'
#
loop_
_entity.id
_entity.type
_entity.pdbx_description
1 polymer ?
#
loop_
_entity_poly.entity_id
_entity_poly.type
_entity_poly.pdbx_seq_one_letter_code
_entity_poly.pdbx_strand_id
1 'polypeptide(L)'
;MRNREAENPLPTQEFLADLNGPAMLVFNSNPWRYAMHYVKSRGLPEVTPLINIDHNLQRVPTVVAFVESMTPTGQGNYTINLKDPTAAIGASLHYKVKQHRQYGEDIVVGCVLILKQVKFVV
;
A
#
# COMPACT_ATOMS: atom_id res chain seq x y z
N MET A 1 17.71 -45.79 13.16
CA MET A 1 18.23 -44.47 12.76
C MET A 1 17.22 -43.86 11.80
N ARG A 2 16.55 -42.76 12.19
CA ARG A 2 15.60 -42.07 11.30
C ARG A 2 16.41 -41.16 10.37
N ASN A 3 16.33 -41.41 9.07
CA ASN A 3 16.94 -40.54 8.06
C ASN A 3 16.36 -39.13 8.23
N ARG A 4 17.20 -38.15 8.57
CA ARG A 4 16.86 -36.74 8.40
C ARG A 4 16.75 -36.52 6.89
N GLU A 5 15.54 -36.31 6.40
CA GLU A 5 15.34 -35.74 5.07
C GLU A 5 16.11 -34.42 5.06
N ALA A 6 17.08 -34.31 4.15
CA ALA A 6 17.74 -33.05 3.91
C ALA A 6 16.67 -32.10 3.36
N GLU A 7 16.32 -31.07 4.14
CA GLU A 7 15.57 -29.93 3.61
C GLU A 7 16.35 -29.42 2.40
N ASN A 8 15.84 -29.69 1.20
CA ASN A 8 16.31 -29.03 0.00
C ASN A 8 15.82 -27.58 0.12
N PRO A 9 16.70 -26.60 0.39
CA PRO A 9 16.27 -25.22 0.48
C PRO A 9 15.72 -24.82 -0.89
N LEU A 10 14.54 -24.22 -0.91
CA LEU A 10 13.93 -23.70 -2.12
C LEU A 10 14.95 -22.82 -2.86
N PRO A 11 15.08 -22.94 -4.20
CA PRO A 11 15.88 -22.03 -5.00
C PRO A 11 15.55 -20.59 -4.64
N THR A 12 16.55 -19.70 -4.52
CA THR A 12 16.36 -18.33 -4.03
C THR A 12 15.26 -17.57 -4.81
N GLN A 13 15.10 -17.85 -6.10
CA GLN A 13 14.04 -17.27 -6.91
C GLN A 13 12.64 -17.77 -6.54
N GLU A 14 12.50 -19.07 -6.26
CA GLU A 14 11.24 -19.67 -5.81
C GLU A 14 10.91 -19.20 -4.40
N PHE A 15 11.88 -19.11 -3.50
CA PHE A 15 11.70 -18.53 -2.17
C PHE A 15 11.23 -17.07 -2.23
N LEU A 16 11.81 -16.24 -3.12
CA LEU A 16 11.37 -14.86 -3.32
C LEU A 16 9.98 -14.78 -3.95
N ALA A 17 9.65 -15.66 -4.89
CA ALA A 17 8.32 -15.74 -5.48
C ALA A 17 7.26 -16.15 -4.44
N ASP A 18 7.61 -17.09 -3.56
CA ASP A 18 6.75 -17.58 -2.48
C ASP A 18 6.56 -16.53 -1.38
N LEU A 19 7.54 -15.64 -1.15
CA LEU A 19 7.38 -14.44 -0.32
C LEU A 19 6.53 -13.35 -0.98
N ASN A 20 6.64 -13.21 -2.31
CA ASN A 20 5.84 -12.26 -3.09
C ASN A 20 4.38 -12.71 -3.23
N GLY A 21 4.11 -14.03 -3.17
CA GLY A 21 2.76 -14.59 -3.19
C GLY A 21 1.84 -13.93 -2.15
N PRO A 22 2.15 -14.00 -0.85
CA PRO A 22 1.42 -13.33 0.23
C PRO A 22 1.31 -11.82 0.03
N ALA A 23 2.38 -11.17 -0.43
CA ALA A 23 2.38 -9.73 -0.69
C ALA A 23 1.42 -9.34 -1.82
N MET A 24 1.25 -10.19 -2.83
CA MET A 24 0.32 -9.99 -3.95
C MET A 24 -1.12 -10.39 -3.62
N LEU A 25 -1.34 -11.24 -2.60
CA LEU A 25 -2.70 -11.61 -2.14
C LEU A 25 -3.51 -10.39 -1.72
N VAL A 26 -2.85 -9.35 -1.19
CA VAL A 26 -3.53 -8.11 -0.77
C VAL A 26 -4.26 -7.43 -1.92
N PHE A 27 -3.71 -7.49 -3.14
CA PHE A 27 -4.32 -6.90 -4.34
C PHE A 27 -5.46 -7.75 -4.91
N ASN A 28 -5.66 -8.95 -4.35
CA ASN A 28 -6.83 -9.80 -4.60
C ASN A 28 -7.85 -9.76 -3.45
N SER A 29 -7.56 -9.03 -2.37
CA SER A 29 -8.44 -8.90 -1.22
C SER A 29 -9.70 -8.09 -1.53
N ASN A 30 -10.76 -8.31 -0.74
CA ASN A 30 -12.00 -7.55 -0.85
C ASN A 30 -11.76 -6.03 -0.71
N PRO A 31 -11.01 -5.50 0.28
CA PRO A 31 -10.72 -4.07 0.39
C PRO A 31 -10.14 -3.47 -0.90
N TRP A 32 -9.18 -4.13 -1.52
CA TRP A 32 -8.58 -3.67 -2.77
C TRP A 32 -9.58 -3.66 -3.93
N ARG A 33 -10.31 -4.77 -4.11
CA ARG A 33 -11.34 -4.90 -5.16
C ARG A 33 -12.45 -3.87 -5.00
N TYR A 34 -12.90 -3.62 -3.77
CA TYR A 34 -13.88 -2.59 -3.48
C TYR A 34 -13.35 -1.19 -3.78
N ALA A 35 -12.10 -0.87 -3.43
CA ALA A 35 -11.51 0.42 -3.75
C ALA A 35 -11.44 0.66 -5.27
N MET A 36 -10.98 -0.33 -6.03
CA MET A 36 -10.93 -0.25 -7.50
C MET A 36 -12.32 -0.13 -8.12
N HIS A 37 -13.32 -0.87 -7.60
CA HIS A 37 -14.71 -0.75 -8.04
C HIS A 37 -15.31 0.62 -7.67
N TYR A 38 -14.98 1.17 -6.50
CA TYR A 38 -15.43 2.50 -6.08
C TYR A 38 -14.91 3.59 -7.03
N VAL A 39 -13.63 3.55 -7.40
CA VAL A 39 -13.04 4.50 -8.36
C VAL A 39 -13.81 4.47 -9.68
N LYS A 40 -14.05 3.27 -10.23
CA LYS A 40 -14.79 3.09 -11.49
C LYS A 40 -16.25 3.54 -11.39
N SER A 41 -16.97 3.09 -10.36
CA SER A 41 -18.41 3.37 -10.22
C SER A 41 -18.72 4.83 -9.90
N ARG A 42 -17.77 5.57 -9.32
CA ARG A 42 -17.91 7.01 -9.02
C ARG A 42 -17.35 7.91 -10.13
N GLY A 43 -16.88 7.34 -11.24
CA GLY A 43 -16.32 8.10 -12.36
C GLY A 43 -15.07 8.91 -11.98
N LEU A 44 -14.28 8.41 -11.03
CA LEU A 44 -13.02 9.08 -10.68
C LEU A 44 -12.00 8.93 -11.83
N PRO A 45 -11.02 9.85 -11.94
CA PRO A 45 -9.94 9.71 -12.91
C PRO A 45 -9.19 8.39 -12.73
N GLU A 46 -8.58 7.92 -13.82
CA GLU A 46 -7.80 6.69 -13.85
C GLU A 46 -6.75 6.65 -12.73
N VAL A 47 -6.60 5.47 -12.12
CA VAL A 47 -5.64 5.26 -11.04
C VAL A 47 -4.24 5.33 -11.61
N THR A 48 -3.46 6.29 -11.11
CA THR A 48 -2.03 6.40 -11.44
C THR A 48 -1.25 5.39 -10.59
N PRO A 49 -0.48 4.47 -11.21
CA PRO A 49 0.39 3.56 -10.47
C PRO A 49 1.46 4.32 -9.67
N LEU A 50 1.85 3.80 -8.52
CA LEU A 50 2.86 4.42 -7.66
C LEU A 50 4.21 4.59 -8.37
N ILE A 51 4.60 3.62 -9.22
CA ILE A 51 5.85 3.73 -10.01
C ILE A 51 5.87 4.92 -10.98
N ASN A 52 4.70 5.45 -11.34
CA ASN A 52 4.54 6.59 -12.25
C ASN A 52 4.41 7.93 -11.51
N ILE A 53 4.47 7.94 -10.16
CA ILE A 53 4.50 9.18 -9.40
C ILE A 53 5.92 9.72 -9.45
N ASP A 54 6.11 10.77 -10.24
CA ASP A 54 7.42 11.39 -10.46
C ASP A 54 7.69 12.59 -9.53
N HIS A 55 8.93 13.08 -9.59
CA HIS A 55 9.38 14.25 -8.82
C HIS A 55 9.05 15.59 -9.50
N ASN A 56 8.28 15.61 -10.59
CA ASN A 56 8.05 16.82 -11.38
C ASN A 56 7.03 17.79 -10.74
N LEU A 57 6.71 17.58 -9.46
CA LEU A 57 5.76 18.36 -8.65
C LEU A 57 4.32 18.42 -9.22
N GLN A 58 4.04 17.69 -10.30
CA GLN A 58 2.72 17.58 -10.87
C GLN A 58 1.84 16.71 -9.98
N ARG A 59 0.59 17.14 -9.80
CA ARG A 59 -0.39 16.37 -9.05
C ARG A 59 -0.98 15.29 -9.95
N VAL A 60 -0.82 14.03 -9.55
CA VAL A 60 -1.54 12.92 -10.16
C VAL A 60 -2.96 12.85 -9.58
N PRO A 61 -3.96 12.53 -10.41
CA PRO A 61 -5.36 12.77 -10.05
C PRO A 61 -5.88 11.79 -8.99
N THR A 62 -5.58 10.49 -9.13
CA THR A 62 -6.07 9.42 -8.26
C THR A 62 -4.97 8.39 -8.03
N VAL A 63 -4.78 7.97 -6.78
CA VAL A 63 -3.91 6.85 -6.39
C VAL A 63 -4.69 5.93 -5.48
N VAL A 64 -4.54 4.61 -5.66
CA VAL A 64 -5.07 3.60 -4.74
C VAL A 64 -3.89 2.84 -4.16
N ALA A 65 -3.77 2.84 -2.84
CA ALA A 65 -2.62 2.24 -2.17
C ALA A 65 -3.02 1.52 -0.87
N PHE A 66 -2.37 0.40 -0.63
CA PHE A 66 -2.47 -0.39 0.59
C PHE A 66 -1.50 0.15 1.65
N VAL A 67 -1.95 0.24 2.90
CA VAL A 67 -1.08 0.61 4.03
C VAL A 67 -0.38 -0.64 4.56
N GLU A 68 0.88 -0.82 4.16
CA GLU A 68 1.69 -1.98 4.55
C GLU A 68 2.21 -1.86 5.98
N SER A 69 2.67 -0.68 6.37
CA SER A 69 3.19 -0.45 7.72
C SER A 69 2.86 0.96 8.17
N MET A 70 2.81 1.14 9.49
CA MET A 70 2.55 2.43 10.11
C MET A 70 3.31 2.50 11.44
N THR A 71 4.21 3.48 11.56
CA THR A 71 5.08 3.68 12.72
C THR A 71 4.87 5.08 13.30
N PRO A 72 4.49 5.22 14.57
CA PRO A 72 4.40 6.53 15.21
C PRO A 72 5.77 7.22 15.24
N THR A 73 5.85 8.50 14.85
CA THR A 73 7.10 9.28 14.86
C THR A 73 7.17 10.32 15.98
N GLY A 74 6.01 10.69 16.56
CA GLY A 74 5.89 11.69 17.62
C GLY A 74 4.77 12.70 17.33
N GLN A 75 4.25 13.37 18.37
CA GLN A 75 3.14 14.35 18.26
C GLN A 75 1.88 13.79 17.55
N GLY A 76 1.69 12.46 17.58
CA GLY A 76 0.58 11.78 16.90
C GLY A 76 0.72 11.64 15.39
N ASN A 77 1.87 11.98 14.81
CA ASN A 77 2.18 11.69 13.40
C ASN A 77 2.67 10.25 13.23
N TYR A 78 2.56 9.75 12.00
CA TYR A 78 3.04 8.43 11.63
C TYR A 78 3.85 8.48 10.34
N THR A 79 4.89 7.68 10.25
CA THR A 79 5.44 7.24 8.97
C THR A 79 4.62 6.04 8.51
N ILE A 80 4.16 6.05 7.27
CA ILE A 80 3.45 4.93 6.65
C ILE A 80 4.21 4.44 5.42
N ASN A 81 4.15 3.15 5.15
CA ASN A 81 4.55 2.59 3.85
C ASN A 81 3.31 2.25 3.04
N LEU A 82 3.22 2.82 1.84
CA LEU A 82 2.13 2.62 0.91
C LEU A 82 2.56 1.69 -0.22
N LYS A 83 1.71 0.74 -0.59
CA LYS A 83 1.98 -0.23 -1.67
C LYS A 83 0.87 -0.28 -2.70
N ASP A 84 1.26 -0.47 -3.95
CA ASP A 84 0.39 -0.92 -5.03
C ASP A 84 1.09 -2.08 -5.77
N PRO A 85 0.48 -2.68 -6.81
CA PRO A 85 1.12 -3.77 -7.56
C PRO A 85 2.44 -3.40 -8.25
N THR A 86 2.78 -2.11 -8.33
CA THR A 86 3.93 -1.60 -9.09
C THR A 86 5.08 -1.14 -8.22
N ALA A 87 4.82 -0.58 -7.04
CA ALA A 87 5.86 -0.05 -6.16
C ALA A 87 5.41 0.04 -4.70
N ALA A 88 6.40 0.31 -3.83
CA ALA A 88 6.21 0.72 -2.45
C ALA A 88 6.80 2.11 -2.25
N ILE A 89 6.12 2.99 -1.51
CA ILE A 89 6.56 4.36 -1.23
C ILE A 89 6.33 4.71 0.24
N GLY A 90 7.34 5.33 0.86
CA GLY A 90 7.21 5.91 2.18
C GLY A 90 6.44 7.23 2.13
N ALA A 91 5.57 7.45 3.12
CA ALA A 91 4.84 8.70 3.27
C ALA A 91 4.70 9.08 4.75
N SER A 92 4.36 10.34 5.00
CA SER A 92 4.02 10.84 6.34
C SER A 92 2.51 11.02 6.46
N LEU A 93 1.92 10.44 7.50
CA LEU A 93 0.53 10.65 7.89
C LEU A 93 0.49 11.68 9.02
N HIS A 94 -0.03 12.86 8.70
CA HIS A 94 -0.20 13.95 9.65
C HIS A 94 -1.28 13.61 10.70
N TYR A 95 -1.05 13.93 11.97
CA TYR A 95 -1.94 13.55 13.09
C TYR A 95 -3.39 14.01 12.90
N LYS A 96 -3.63 15.18 12.29
CA LYS A 96 -4.98 15.68 11.97
C LYS A 96 -5.77 14.76 11.04
N VAL A 97 -5.09 14.06 10.13
CA VAL A 97 -5.73 13.07 9.25
C VAL A 97 -6.15 11.85 10.09
N LYS A 98 -5.27 11.40 10.99
CA LYS A 98 -5.57 10.29 11.92
C LYS A 98 -6.66 10.63 12.95
N GLN A 99 -6.81 11.91 13.32
CA GLN A 99 -7.87 12.40 14.21
C GLN A 99 -9.16 12.79 13.49
N HIS A 100 -9.25 12.63 12.17
CA HIS A 100 -10.44 13.02 11.43
C HIS A 100 -11.63 12.14 11.83
N ARG A 101 -12.73 12.75 12.29
CA ARG A 101 -13.88 12.02 12.88
C ARG A 101 -14.52 10.98 11.98
N GLN A 102 -14.46 11.16 10.67
CA GLN A 102 -15.15 10.28 9.71
C GLN A 102 -14.36 9.02 9.32
N TYR A 103 -13.03 9.10 9.31
CA TYR A 103 -12.19 8.05 8.71
C TYR A 103 -10.86 7.84 9.41
N GLY A 104 -10.52 8.68 10.40
CA GLY A 104 -9.22 8.65 11.06
C GLY A 104 -8.99 7.31 11.77
N GLU A 105 -10.00 6.76 12.43
CA GLU A 105 -9.94 5.46 13.08
C GLU A 105 -9.70 4.31 12.08
N ASP A 106 -10.26 4.41 10.86
CA ASP A 106 -10.14 3.41 9.79
C ASP A 106 -8.77 3.41 9.08
N ILE A 107 -7.94 4.44 9.27
CA ILE A 107 -6.58 4.47 8.71
C ILE A 107 -5.66 3.60 9.59
N VAL A 108 -5.58 2.32 9.27
CA VAL A 108 -4.77 1.32 9.98
C VAL A 108 -3.93 0.49 9.01
N VAL A 109 -2.93 -0.23 9.51
CA VAL A 109 -2.23 -1.25 8.72
C VAL A 109 -3.27 -2.24 8.19
N GLY A 110 -3.20 -2.55 6.90
CA GLY A 110 -4.17 -3.43 6.25
C GLY A 110 -5.27 -2.70 5.47
N CYS A 111 -5.43 -1.38 5.63
CA CYS A 111 -6.45 -0.63 4.90
C CYS A 111 -5.98 -0.23 3.48
N VAL A 112 -6.95 0.10 2.63
CA VAL A 112 -6.70 0.62 1.27
C VAL A 112 -7.18 2.07 1.21
N LEU A 113 -6.29 2.97 0.84
CA LEU A 113 -6.55 4.39 0.70
C LEU A 113 -6.80 4.74 -0.77
N ILE A 114 -7.83 5.55 -1.01
CA ILE A 114 -8.05 6.21 -2.29
C ILE A 114 -7.67 7.68 -2.09
N LEU A 115 -6.53 8.07 -2.63
CA LEU A 115 -5.98 9.41 -2.51
C LEU A 115 -6.26 10.20 -3.80
N LYS A 116 -6.57 11.48 -3.65
CA LYS A 116 -6.77 12.40 -4.76
C LYS A 116 -5.74 13.51 -4.73
N GLN A 117 -5.38 14.04 -5.89
CA GLN A 117 -4.51 15.22 -6.00
C GLN A 117 -3.14 14.99 -5.32
N VAL A 118 -2.55 13.82 -5.58
CA VAL A 118 -1.30 13.36 -4.96
C VAL A 118 -0.12 13.99 -5.66
N LYS A 119 0.86 14.47 -4.89
CA LYS A 119 2.15 14.93 -5.41
C LYS A 119 3.28 14.26 -4.65
N PHE A 120 4.38 13.97 -5.33
CA PHE A 120 5.62 13.64 -4.66
C PHE A 120 6.19 14.92 -4.03
N VAL A 121 6.73 14.81 -2.81
CA VAL A 121 7.45 15.88 -2.14
C VAL A 121 8.82 15.34 -1.74
N VAL A 122 9.87 16.02 -2.21
CA VAL A 122 11.28 15.78 -1.84
C VAL A 122 11.63 16.71 -0.67
#